data_AF-A0AAD0RH50-F1
#
_entry.id   AF-A0AAD0RH50-F1
#
_cell.length_a   1.000
_cell.length_b   1.000
_cell.length_c   1.000
_cell.angle_alpha   90.00
_cell.angle_beta   90.00
_cell.angle_gamma   90.00
#
_symmetry.space_group_name_H-M   'P 1'
#
loop_
_entity.id
_entity.type
_entity.pdbx_description
1 polymer ?
#
loop_
_entity_poly.entity_id
_entity_poly.type
_entity_poly.pdbx_seq_one_letter_code
_entity_poly.pdbx_strand_id
1 'polypeptide(L)'
;MAAQLQPHTEQLVDDTKARQSMLAKQYLDEQCPLEFGSHMEVTDYVVYYNHLLAFFANGTHCGLKNCSQFVALCGHRETPEAILLKQEDGLHIEITFNRTGLLGQFDSAHIEDIIVETPLASVVGKKTKTQLQKLWMSFYHGVQQPAGKACYRAKNGDDYEL
;
A
#
# COMPACT_ATOMS: atom_id res chain seq x y z
N MET A 1 26.16 -23.48 13.29
CA MET A 1 25.37 -23.16 14.50
C MET A 1 24.63 -21.87 14.21
N ALA A 2 23.31 -21.92 14.03
CA ALA A 2 22.49 -20.72 13.88
C ALA A 2 22.47 -20.01 15.23
N ALA A 3 22.80 -18.72 15.26
CA ALA A 3 22.67 -17.90 16.45
C ALA A 3 21.18 -17.82 16.81
N GLN A 4 20.77 -18.45 17.91
CA GLN A 4 19.46 -18.21 18.51
C GLN A 4 19.44 -16.76 18.99
N LEU A 5 18.65 -15.94 18.31
CA LEU A 5 18.33 -14.58 18.75
C LEU A 5 17.66 -14.65 20.13
N GLN A 6 18.01 -13.71 21.02
CA GLN A 6 17.47 -13.67 22.38
C GLN A 6 16.02 -13.13 22.36
N PRO A 7 15.10 -13.68 23.18
CA PRO A 7 13.65 -13.39 23.10
C PRO A 7 13.30 -11.90 23.32
N HIS A 8 14.12 -11.16 24.06
CA HIS A 8 13.89 -9.72 24.30
C HIS A 8 14.12 -8.86 23.05
N THR A 9 14.98 -9.31 22.13
CA THR A 9 15.27 -8.60 20.87
C THR A 9 14.16 -8.82 19.85
N GLU A 10 13.57 -10.02 19.81
CA GLU A 10 12.42 -10.32 18.94
C GLU A 10 11.20 -9.47 19.34
N GLN A 11 10.92 -9.34 20.64
CA GLN A 11 9.78 -8.57 21.13
C GLN A 11 9.86 -7.06 20.80
N LEU A 12 11.06 -6.46 20.90
CA LEU A 12 11.28 -5.05 20.51
C LEU A 12 11.12 -4.80 19.00
N VAL A 13 11.49 -5.78 18.19
CA VAL A 13 11.35 -5.72 16.72
C VAL A 13 9.87 -5.80 16.33
N ASP A 14 9.10 -6.66 17.00
CA ASP A 14 7.67 -6.80 16.75
C ASP A 14 6.88 -5.53 17.15
N ASP A 15 7.21 -4.91 18.28
CA ASP A 15 6.62 -3.63 18.70
C ASP A 15 6.90 -2.50 17.69
N THR A 16 8.10 -2.49 17.10
CA THR A 16 8.48 -1.49 16.10
C THR A 16 7.70 -1.68 14.80
N LYS A 17 7.56 -2.93 14.33
CA LYS A 17 6.78 -3.25 13.12
C LYS A 17 5.30 -2.94 13.30
N ALA A 18 4.72 -3.25 14.46
CA ALA A 18 3.34 -2.90 14.78
C ALA A 18 3.11 -1.38 14.71
N ARG A 19 4.05 -0.60 15.26
CA ARG A 19 4.02 0.86 15.18
C ARG A 19 4.12 1.37 13.75
N GLN A 20 5.00 0.78 12.93
CA GLN A 20 5.13 1.14 11.51
C GLN A 20 3.84 0.86 10.73
N SER A 21 3.20 -0.30 10.97
CA SER A 21 1.91 -0.65 10.37
C SER A 21 0.81 0.35 10.71
N MET A 22 0.73 0.74 11.98
CA MET A 22 -0.22 1.75 12.44
C MET A 22 -0.01 3.08 11.71
N LEU A 23 1.23 3.56 11.60
CA LEU A 23 1.54 4.80 10.89
C LEU A 23 1.22 4.71 9.39
N ALA A 24 1.51 3.58 8.77
CA ALA A 24 1.23 3.37 7.35
C ALA A 24 -0.28 3.34 7.05
N LYS A 25 -1.09 2.70 7.90
CA LYS A 25 -2.56 2.70 7.77
C LYS A 25 -3.18 4.05 8.13
N GLN A 26 -2.61 4.76 9.11
CA GLN A 26 -3.01 6.15 9.39
C GLN A 26 -2.75 7.04 8.17
N TYR A 27 -1.63 6.86 7.47
CA TYR A 27 -1.36 7.59 6.23
C TYR A 27 -2.41 7.30 5.15
N LEU A 28 -2.90 6.05 5.03
CA LEU A 28 -4.02 5.73 4.15
C LEU A 28 -5.30 6.46 4.56
N ASP A 29 -5.64 6.50 5.85
CA ASP A 29 -6.81 7.24 6.35
C ASP A 29 -6.73 8.75 6.03
N GLU A 30 -5.51 9.32 6.06
CA GLU A 30 -5.30 10.73 5.74
C GLU A 30 -5.39 11.01 4.24
N GLN A 31 -4.84 10.13 3.39
CA GLN A 31 -4.68 10.39 1.95
C GLN A 31 -5.80 9.81 1.08
N CYS A 32 -6.33 8.65 1.46
CA CYS A 32 -7.34 7.89 0.72
C CYS A 32 -8.41 7.34 1.68
N PRO A 33 -9.11 8.20 2.44
CA PRO A 33 -10.01 7.75 3.50
C PRO A 33 -11.11 6.81 3.00
N LEU A 34 -11.49 5.86 3.86
CA LEU A 34 -12.71 5.08 3.72
C LEU A 34 -13.96 5.97 3.91
N GLU A 35 -15.10 5.55 3.34
CA GLU A 35 -16.38 6.24 3.54
C GLU A 35 -16.78 6.25 5.03
N PHE A 36 -16.49 5.17 5.75
CA PHE A 36 -16.57 5.08 7.20
C PHE A 36 -15.54 4.09 7.75
N GLY A 37 -15.24 4.19 9.05
CA GLY A 37 -14.22 3.37 9.70
C GLY A 37 -12.80 3.83 9.36
N SER A 38 -11.83 2.99 9.70
CA SER A 38 -10.40 3.22 9.43
C SER A 38 -9.78 2.03 8.70
N HIS A 39 -8.77 2.29 7.88
CA HIS A 39 -7.91 1.26 7.28
C HIS A 39 -7.27 0.33 8.33
N MET A 40 -7.15 0.77 9.58
CA MET A 40 -6.68 -0.02 10.73
C MET A 40 -7.62 -1.17 11.09
N GLU A 41 -8.92 -1.03 10.82
CA GLU A 41 -9.96 -1.99 11.23
C GLU A 41 -10.31 -2.99 10.12
N VAL A 42 -9.73 -2.80 8.93
CA VAL A 42 -10.00 -3.62 7.76
C VAL A 42 -9.41 -5.01 7.94
N THR A 43 -10.19 -6.02 7.54
CA THR A 43 -9.80 -7.43 7.53
C THR A 43 -9.62 -7.99 6.13
N ASP A 44 -10.17 -7.32 5.11
CA ASP A 44 -9.97 -7.73 3.72
C ASP A 44 -10.22 -6.59 2.73
N TYR A 45 -9.54 -6.65 1.59
CA TYR A 45 -9.77 -5.75 0.46
C TYR A 45 -10.13 -6.54 -0.79
N VAL A 46 -11.27 -6.19 -1.39
CA VAL A 46 -11.77 -6.81 -2.60
C VAL A 46 -12.12 -5.75 -3.62
N VAL A 47 -11.90 -6.05 -4.90
CA VAL A 47 -12.36 -5.22 -6.00
C VAL A 47 -13.66 -5.79 -6.55
N TYR A 48 -14.78 -5.09 -6.36
CA TYR A 48 -16.07 -5.48 -6.92
C TYR A 48 -16.47 -4.54 -8.06
N TYR A 49 -16.66 -5.09 -9.26
CA TYR A 49 -16.67 -4.31 -10.50
C TYR A 49 -15.48 -3.35 -10.53
N ASN A 50 -15.70 -2.03 -10.47
CA ASN A 50 -14.66 -1.02 -10.58
C ASN A 50 -14.43 -0.28 -9.25
N HIS A 51 -14.88 -0.86 -8.13
CA HIS A 51 -14.81 -0.26 -6.81
C HIS A 51 -13.96 -1.12 -5.88
N LEU A 52 -13.11 -0.45 -5.10
CA LEU A 52 -12.46 -1.06 -3.96
C LEU A 52 -13.46 -1.14 -2.81
N LEU A 53 -13.58 -2.32 -2.21
CA LEU A 53 -14.34 -2.58 -0.99
C LEU A 53 -13.39 -3.01 0.12
N ALA A 54 -13.52 -2.36 1.27
CA ALA A 54 -12.84 -2.72 2.51
C ALA A 54 -13.84 -3.40 3.45
N PHE A 55 -13.54 -4.61 3.89
CA PHE A 55 -14.37 -5.41 4.79
C PHE A 55 -13.87 -5.29 6.24
N PHE A 56 -14.81 -5.27 7.18
CA PHE A 56 -14.53 -5.20 8.61
C PHE A 56 -14.90 -6.51 9.32
N ALA A 57 -14.35 -6.73 10.52
CA ALA A 57 -14.54 -7.97 11.28
C ALA A 57 -16.01 -8.29 11.63
N ASN A 58 -16.88 -7.28 11.68
CA ASN A 58 -18.32 -7.44 11.92
C ASN A 58 -19.11 -7.83 10.65
N GLY A 59 -18.45 -8.01 9.51
CA GLY A 59 -19.05 -8.33 8.22
C GLY A 59 -19.59 -7.14 7.42
N THR A 60 -19.55 -5.93 7.98
CA THR A 60 -19.83 -4.71 7.21
C THR A 60 -18.68 -4.41 6.24
N HIS A 61 -18.97 -3.61 5.21
CA HIS A 61 -17.96 -3.16 4.27
C HIS A 61 -18.29 -1.75 3.77
N CYS A 62 -17.28 -1.06 3.27
CA CYS A 62 -17.42 0.26 2.64
C CYS A 62 -16.43 0.41 1.48
N GLY A 63 -16.61 1.46 0.69
CA GLY A 63 -15.61 1.89 -0.29
C GLY A 63 -14.72 3.02 0.25
N LEU A 64 -13.87 3.53 -0.64
CA LEU A 64 -13.18 4.82 -0.42
C LEU A 64 -14.21 5.96 -0.43
N LYS A 65 -14.02 6.94 0.45
CA LYS A 65 -14.79 8.19 0.47
C LYS A 65 -14.78 8.88 -0.89
N ASN A 66 -13.63 8.87 -1.57
CA ASN A 66 -13.53 9.21 -2.98
C ASN A 66 -13.19 7.97 -3.82
N CYS A 67 -14.21 7.36 -4.42
CA CYS A 67 -14.05 6.16 -5.23
C CYS A 67 -13.13 6.33 -6.47
N SER A 68 -12.85 7.56 -6.91
CA SER A 68 -11.93 7.80 -8.02
C SER A 68 -10.47 7.53 -7.65
N GLN A 69 -10.14 7.51 -6.36
CA GLN A 69 -8.77 7.29 -5.88
C GLN A 69 -8.27 5.88 -6.15
N PHE A 70 -9.14 4.86 -6.16
CA PHE A 70 -8.76 3.55 -6.67
C PHE A 70 -8.48 3.65 -8.18
N VAL A 71 -7.32 3.20 -8.66
CA VAL A 71 -6.97 3.34 -10.09
C VAL A 71 -6.64 2.02 -10.76
N ALA A 72 -5.99 1.09 -10.06
CA ALA A 72 -5.59 -0.20 -10.62
C ALA A 72 -5.39 -1.27 -9.53
N LEU A 73 -5.31 -2.53 -9.94
CA LEU A 73 -4.93 -3.65 -9.08
C LEU A 73 -3.94 -4.59 -9.77
N CYS A 74 -3.23 -5.38 -8.99
CA CYS A 74 -2.50 -6.57 -9.43
C CYS A 74 -3.16 -7.83 -8.84
N GLY A 75 -3.09 -8.94 -9.57
CA GLY A 75 -3.68 -10.21 -9.16
C GLY A 75 -5.19 -10.31 -9.39
N HIS A 76 -5.87 -11.17 -8.63
CA HIS A 76 -7.30 -11.42 -8.77
C HIS A 76 -8.12 -10.38 -8.01
N ARG A 77 -9.32 -10.05 -8.52
CA ARG A 77 -10.18 -9.03 -7.89
C ARG A 77 -10.63 -9.39 -6.48
N GLU A 78 -10.87 -10.68 -6.21
CA GLU A 78 -11.29 -11.19 -4.90
C GLU A 78 -10.11 -11.38 -3.93
N THR A 79 -8.88 -11.46 -4.44
CA THR A 79 -7.67 -11.67 -3.66
C THR A 79 -6.53 -10.89 -4.32
N PRO A 80 -6.56 -9.55 -4.26
CA PRO A 80 -5.57 -8.73 -4.94
C PRO A 80 -4.20 -8.95 -4.33
N GLU A 81 -3.18 -9.03 -5.19
CA GLU A 81 -1.78 -9.05 -4.75
C GLU A 81 -1.30 -7.63 -4.44
N ALA A 82 -1.83 -6.65 -5.19
CA ALA A 82 -1.62 -5.23 -4.90
C ALA A 82 -2.83 -4.40 -5.31
N ILE A 83 -3.05 -3.29 -4.62
CA ILE A 83 -4.02 -2.26 -4.96
C ILE A 83 -3.28 -0.95 -5.15
N LEU A 84 -3.61 -0.24 -6.22
CA LEU A 84 -3.05 1.06 -6.53
C LEU A 84 -4.10 2.16 -6.31
N LEU A 85 -3.76 3.08 -5.43
CA LEU A 85 -4.52 4.28 -5.13
C LEU A 85 -3.80 5.51 -5.68
N LYS A 86 -4.56 6.59 -5.86
CA LYS A 86 -4.07 7.88 -6.31
C LYS A 86 -4.54 8.98 -5.38
N GLN A 87 -3.57 9.72 -4.85
CA GLN A 87 -3.75 10.86 -3.97
C GLN A 87 -4.29 12.07 -4.75
N GLU A 88 -4.77 13.08 -4.03
CA GLU A 88 -5.30 14.30 -4.65
C GLU A 88 -4.24 15.10 -5.42
N ASP A 89 -2.97 15.03 -5.00
CA ASP A 89 -1.84 15.65 -5.68
C ASP A 89 -1.35 14.86 -6.91
N GLY A 90 -1.98 13.71 -7.19
CA GLY A 90 -1.73 12.87 -8.34
C GLY A 90 -0.63 11.83 -8.17
N LEU A 91 -0.03 11.73 -6.98
CA LEU A 91 0.91 10.67 -6.63
C LEU A 91 0.17 9.37 -6.30
N HIS A 92 0.86 8.24 -6.43
CA HIS A 92 0.29 6.93 -6.16
C HIS A 92 0.66 6.38 -4.79
N ILE A 93 -0.23 5.56 -4.24
CA ILE A 93 0.04 4.69 -3.09
C ILE A 93 -0.25 3.26 -3.53
N GLU A 94 0.72 2.38 -3.39
CA GLU A 94 0.61 0.93 -3.63
C GLU A 94 0.46 0.22 -2.28
N ILE A 95 -0.60 -0.57 -2.15
CA ILE A 95 -0.82 -1.46 -1.01
C ILE A 95 -0.57 -2.87 -1.51
N THR A 96 0.39 -3.58 -0.93
CA THR A 96 0.72 -4.97 -1.31
C THR A 96 0.22 -5.94 -0.25
N PHE A 97 -0.19 -7.13 -0.68
CA PHE A 97 -0.77 -8.15 0.19
C PHE A 97 0.01 -9.46 0.12
N ASN A 98 0.31 -10.03 1.28
CA ASN A 98 0.87 -11.36 1.39
C ASN A 98 0.55 -11.99 2.75
N ARG A 99 -0.47 -12.86 2.80
CA ARG A 99 -0.88 -13.56 4.03
C ARG A 99 0.25 -14.38 4.66
N THR A 100 1.20 -14.87 3.87
CA THR A 100 2.35 -15.67 4.33
C THR A 100 3.65 -14.86 4.41
N GLY A 101 3.55 -13.55 4.19
CA GLY A 101 4.68 -12.64 4.19
C GLY A 101 5.13 -12.24 5.60
N LEU A 102 6.20 -11.47 5.67
CA LEU A 102 6.84 -11.11 6.95
C LEU A 102 5.94 -10.23 7.82
N LEU A 103 5.10 -9.40 7.18
CA LEU A 103 4.23 -8.45 7.86
C LEU A 103 2.76 -8.82 7.68
N GLY A 104 2.37 -9.26 6.48
CA GLY A 104 0.98 -9.63 6.18
C GLY A 104 0.47 -10.83 6.97
N GLN A 105 1.34 -11.68 7.51
CA GLN A 105 0.92 -12.74 8.44
C GLN A 105 0.42 -12.21 9.79
N PHE A 106 0.83 -11.00 10.18
CA PHE A 106 0.44 -10.35 11.45
C PHE A 106 -0.59 -9.24 11.24
N ASP A 107 -0.79 -8.80 10.00
CA ASP A 107 -1.81 -7.82 9.64
C ASP A 107 -3.18 -8.46 9.41
N SER A 108 -4.24 -7.84 9.97
CA SER A 108 -5.61 -8.38 9.83
C SER A 108 -6.11 -8.35 8.38
N ALA A 109 -5.67 -7.40 7.55
CA ALA A 109 -5.98 -7.31 6.13
C ALA A 109 -4.88 -7.90 5.23
N HIS A 110 -3.91 -8.60 5.82
CA HIS A 110 -2.78 -9.21 5.10
C HIS A 110 -1.89 -8.23 4.34
N ILE A 111 -1.84 -6.96 4.76
CA ILE A 111 -0.95 -5.96 4.17
C ILE A 111 0.50 -6.33 4.46
N GLU A 112 1.27 -6.53 3.40
CA GLU A 112 2.72 -6.76 3.47
C GLU A 112 3.48 -5.44 3.48
N ASP A 113 3.07 -4.47 2.66
CA ASP A 113 3.70 -3.16 2.58
C ASP A 113 2.73 -2.10 2.04
N ILE A 114 3.00 -0.84 2.41
CA ILE A 114 2.38 0.35 1.83
C ILE A 114 3.52 1.19 1.27
N ILE A 115 3.46 1.50 -0.02
CA ILE A 115 4.55 2.10 -0.77
C ILE A 115 4.02 3.38 -1.41
N VAL A 116 4.67 4.51 -1.12
CA VAL A 116 4.22 5.83 -1.56
C VAL A 116 5.12 6.36 -2.66
N GLU A 117 4.52 6.79 -3.76
CA GLU A 117 5.20 7.52 -4.80
C GLU A 117 5.52 8.94 -4.33
N THR A 118 6.77 9.35 -4.49
CA THR A 118 7.26 10.67 -4.10
C THR A 118 7.93 11.36 -5.29
N PRO A 119 7.67 12.66 -5.51
CA PRO A 119 8.33 13.41 -6.55
C PRO A 119 9.73 13.77 -6.05
N LEU A 120 10.76 13.11 -6.60
CA LEU A 120 12.12 13.53 -6.33
C LEU A 120 12.54 14.58 -7.34
N ALA A 121 12.68 15.81 -6.84
CA ALA A 121 13.33 16.88 -7.59
C ALA A 121 14.85 16.75 -7.41
N SER A 122 15.55 16.26 -8.43
CA SER A 122 17.01 16.31 -8.46
C SER A 122 17.49 17.70 -8.87
N VAL A 123 18.18 18.41 -7.97
CA VAL A 123 18.88 19.66 -8.31
C VAL A 123 20.25 19.29 -8.88
N VAL A 124 20.30 18.96 -10.17
CA VAL A 124 21.57 18.83 -10.89
C VAL A 124 22.05 20.23 -11.30
N GLY A 125 23.25 20.60 -10.86
CA GLY A 125 23.82 21.92 -11.05
C GLY A 125 23.96 22.33 -12.53
N LYS A 126 23.52 23.56 -12.82
CA LYS A 126 23.76 24.41 -14.00
C LYS A 126 23.60 23.74 -15.38
N LYS A 127 22.42 24.00 -15.99
CA LYS A 127 22.06 23.88 -17.43
C LYS A 127 21.47 22.55 -17.93
N THR A 128 20.79 21.77 -17.11
CA THR A 128 19.96 20.66 -17.61
C THR A 128 18.56 20.74 -17.01
N LYS A 129 17.54 20.43 -17.82
CA LYS A 129 16.12 20.45 -17.46
C LYS A 129 15.91 19.73 -16.12
N THR A 130 15.09 20.31 -15.24
CA THR A 130 14.53 19.61 -14.08
C THR A 130 13.80 18.37 -14.57
N GLN A 131 14.43 17.21 -14.44
CA GLN A 131 13.79 15.93 -14.71
C GLN A 131 13.22 15.44 -13.38
N LEU A 132 11.90 15.52 -13.22
CA LEU A 132 11.23 14.85 -12.10
C LEU A 132 11.39 13.35 -12.31
N GLN A 133 12.05 12.68 -11.36
CA GLN A 133 12.02 11.23 -11.26
C GLN A 133 11.08 10.84 -10.12
N LYS A 134 10.22 9.85 -10.37
CA LYS A 134 9.34 9.27 -9.36
C LYS A 134 10.15 8.27 -8.54
N LEU A 135 10.12 8.37 -7.21
CA LEU A 135 10.65 7.34 -6.31
C LEU A 135 9.52 6.72 -5.52
N TRP A 136 9.66 5.44 -5.20
CA TRP A 136 8.70 4.70 -4.39
C TRP A 136 9.33 4.39 -3.05
N MET A 137 8.68 4.85 -1.97
CA MET A 137 9.15 4.71 -0.60
C MET A 137 8.23 3.76 0.15
N SER A 138 8.74 2.58 0.47
CA SER A 138 8.13 1.61 1.37
C SER A 138 8.22 2.12 2.80
N PHE A 139 7.13 1.95 3.55
CA PHE A 139 7.08 2.26 4.97
C PHE A 139 7.98 1.33 5.82
N TYR A 140 8.38 0.17 5.30
CA TYR A 140 9.13 -0.85 6.04
C TYR A 140 10.57 -1.08 5.55
N HIS A 141 10.84 -0.87 4.26
CA HIS A 141 12.11 -1.25 3.61
C HIS A 141 12.87 -0.08 2.99
N GLY A 142 12.31 1.14 2.96
CA GLY A 142 12.94 2.31 2.34
C GLY A 142 12.64 2.43 0.85
N VAL A 143 13.62 2.71 0.00
CA VAL A 143 13.37 2.89 -1.44
C VAL A 143 13.12 1.54 -2.12
N GLN A 144 11.96 1.39 -2.75
CA GLN A 144 11.55 0.19 -3.49
C GLN A 144 11.17 0.56 -4.93
N GLN A 145 11.08 -0.42 -5.82
CA GLN A 145 10.40 -0.24 -7.11
C GLN A 145 8.97 -0.77 -6.97
N PRO A 146 7.97 -0.15 -7.61
CA PRO A 146 6.62 -0.68 -7.58
C PRO A 146 6.60 -2.06 -8.25
N ALA A 147 5.52 -2.83 -8.06
CA ALA A 147 5.36 -4.18 -8.65
C ALA A 147 5.54 -4.25 -10.19
N GLY A 148 5.69 -3.10 -10.87
CA GLY A 148 6.18 -3.01 -12.25
C GLY A 148 5.03 -2.91 -13.26
N LYS A 149 5.34 -2.37 -14.44
CA LYS A 149 4.35 -2.02 -15.47
C LYS A 149 3.44 -3.18 -15.94
N ALA A 150 3.89 -4.43 -15.83
CA ALA A 150 3.17 -5.60 -16.37
C ALA A 150 2.12 -6.21 -15.41
N CYS A 151 2.01 -5.68 -14.19
CA CYS A 151 1.19 -6.32 -13.16
C CYS A 151 -0.13 -5.57 -12.89
N TYR A 152 -0.22 -4.29 -13.25
CA TYR A 152 -1.37 -3.45 -12.93
C TYR A 152 -2.44 -3.43 -14.02
N ARG A 153 -3.68 -3.74 -13.64
CA ARG A 153 -4.88 -3.60 -14.46
C ARG A 153 -5.74 -2.45 -13.94
N ALA A 154 -6.05 -1.52 -14.81
CA ALA A 154 -6.95 -0.40 -14.53
C ALA A 154 -8.39 -0.89 -14.30
N LYS A 155 -9.24 0.00 -13.78
CA LYS A 155 -10.67 -0.26 -13.57
C LYS A 155 -11.37 -0.86 -14.80
N ASN A 156 -11.06 -0.36 -15.99
CA ASN A 156 -11.66 -0.82 -17.25
C ASN A 156 -11.09 -2.16 -17.77
N GLY A 157 -10.08 -2.73 -17.12
CA GLY A 157 -9.44 -3.99 -17.48
C GLY A 157 -8.19 -3.87 -18.35
N ASP A 158 -7.87 -2.66 -18.82
CA ASP A 158 -6.65 -2.38 -19.59
C ASP A 158 -5.42 -2.35 -18.67
N ASP A 159 -4.24 -2.44 -19.27
CA ASP A 159 -2.98 -2.29 -18.55
C ASP A 159 -2.82 -0.84 -18.03
N TYR A 160 -2.39 -0.68 -16.78
CA TYR A 160 -2.17 0.62 -16.15
C TYR A 160 -0.68 0.95 -16.06
N GLU A 161 -0.28 2.11 -16.58
CA GLU A 161 1.11 2.56 -16.57
C GLU A 161 1.35 3.60 -15.46
N LEU A 162 2.42 3.41 -14.69
CA LEU A 162 2.89 4.31 -13.62
C LEU A 162 3.77 5.45 -14.16
#